data_AF-A0A2E0UZM9-F1
#
_entry.id   AF-A0A2E0UZM9-F1
#
_cell.length_a   1.000
_cell.length_b   1.000
_cell.length_c   1.000
_cell.angle_alpha   90.00
_cell.angle_beta   90.00
_cell.angle_gamma   90.00
#
_symmetry.space_group_name_H-M   'P 1'
#
loop_
_entity.id
_entity.type
_entity.pdbx_description
1 polymer ?
#
loop_
_entity_poly.entity_id
_entity_poly.type
_entity_poly.pdbx_seq_one_letter_code
_entity_poly.pdbx_strand_id
1 'polypeptide(L)'
;MSKNLFYDLSYIDLDNYLKSIRQPSFRTKQIWQGVYINFWDKPEDFTNIPKELRTRLFEDFSFSSMKPTVQLNSSDLETTKTLFSLQDQTGIEAVLMKYDQRRTLCISTQVGCAMGCVFCATGQMGFTRHLSAGEIIEQVLFYAKLLNQTDEKVTNIVLMGMGEPFHNYEATMQAINTLNDHSGFDLGARRFTVSTVGLVPMIRRFADENVQVNLAISLHAANDTERSLLLPINKKYDIVQVIEACQYYINKTNRRITFEWALIAGKNDDEKTARELAGLLKGLLCHVNVIPLNPTGQDEYAPSTKNQTYVFKNILEEQGIPCTIRLRRGIDIQAGCGQLAVKHQSKK
;
A
#
# COMPACT_ATOMS: atom_id res chain seq x y z
N MET A 1 -14.04 -20.48 18.70
CA MET A 1 -13.51 -20.26 17.34
C MET A 1 -13.59 -18.76 17.08
N SER A 2 -12.53 -18.13 16.57
CA SER A 2 -12.64 -16.73 16.15
C SER A 2 -13.68 -16.64 15.03
N LYS A 3 -14.55 -15.63 15.06
CA LYS A 3 -15.52 -15.40 13.98
C LYS A 3 -14.76 -14.99 12.72
N ASN A 4 -15.24 -15.42 11.56
CA ASN A 4 -14.69 -14.94 10.30
C ASN A 4 -14.86 -13.42 10.20
N LEU A 5 -13.87 -12.72 9.66
CA LEU A 5 -13.98 -11.28 9.45
C LEU A 5 -14.92 -11.03 8.25
N PHE A 6 -15.93 -10.18 8.44
CA PHE A 6 -16.87 -9.83 7.38
C PHE A 6 -16.16 -9.27 6.14
N TYR A 7 -15.12 -8.47 6.37
CA TYR A 7 -14.35 -7.83 5.30
C TYR A 7 -13.54 -8.81 4.44
N ASP A 8 -13.41 -10.08 4.83
CA ASP A 8 -12.81 -11.12 3.97
C ASP A 8 -13.79 -11.65 2.91
N LEU A 9 -15.07 -11.30 2.97
CA LEU A 9 -16.06 -11.71 1.99
C LEU A 9 -16.01 -10.83 0.75
N SER A 10 -16.07 -11.44 -0.44
CA SER A 10 -16.48 -10.72 -1.65
C SER A 10 -18.00 -10.50 -1.65
N TYR A 11 -18.50 -9.64 -2.56
CA TYR A 11 -19.93 -9.46 -2.76
C TYR A 11 -20.64 -10.80 -3.08
N ILE A 12 -19.98 -11.66 -3.86
CA ILE A 12 -20.48 -12.97 -4.24
C ILE A 12 -20.52 -13.91 -3.03
N ASP A 13 -19.49 -13.88 -2.18
CA ASP A 13 -19.46 -14.68 -0.95
C ASP A 13 -20.58 -14.28 0.01
N LEU A 14 -20.83 -12.98 0.16
CA LEU A 14 -21.95 -12.48 0.95
C LEU A 14 -23.31 -12.92 0.38
N ASP A 15 -23.51 -12.84 -0.93
CA ASP A 15 -24.75 -13.29 -1.59
C ASP A 15 -24.97 -14.79 -1.39
N ASN A 16 -23.92 -15.59 -1.54
CA ASN A 16 -23.97 -17.04 -1.30
C ASN A 16 -24.29 -17.37 0.16
N TYR A 17 -23.66 -16.67 1.11
CA TYR A 17 -23.98 -16.81 2.53
C TYR A 17 -25.45 -16.48 2.81
N LEU A 18 -25.95 -15.35 2.31
CA LEU A 18 -27.34 -14.93 2.52
C LEU A 18 -28.35 -15.91 1.90
N LYS A 19 -28.06 -16.46 0.71
CA LYS A 19 -28.85 -17.54 0.11
C LYS A 19 -28.89 -18.79 0.99
N SER A 20 -27.75 -19.17 1.59
CA SER A 20 -27.66 -20.35 2.46
C SER A 20 -28.56 -20.26 3.69
N ILE A 21 -28.79 -19.04 4.19
CA ILE A 21 -29.72 -18.74 5.30
C ILE A 21 -31.09 -18.23 4.82
N ARG A 22 -31.45 -18.52 3.56
CA ARG A 22 -32.75 -18.23 2.92
C ARG A 22 -33.13 -16.75 2.89
N GLN A 23 -32.15 -15.86 2.84
CA GLN A 23 -32.39 -14.43 2.64
C GLN A 23 -32.46 -14.08 1.14
N PRO A 24 -33.31 -13.13 0.74
CA PRO A 24 -33.36 -12.65 -0.64
C PRO A 24 -32.07 -11.95 -1.09
N SER A 25 -31.66 -12.12 -2.35
CA SER A 25 -30.42 -11.51 -2.89
C SER A 25 -30.35 -9.99 -2.81
N PHE A 26 -31.47 -9.27 -2.74
CA PHE A 26 -31.42 -7.81 -2.56
C PHE A 26 -30.83 -7.41 -1.19
N ARG A 27 -30.83 -8.31 -0.19
CA ARG A 27 -30.19 -8.08 1.12
C ARG A 27 -28.68 -7.94 0.99
N THR A 28 -28.05 -8.59 0.02
CA THR A 28 -26.62 -8.47 -0.26
C THR A 28 -26.25 -7.01 -0.48
N LYS A 29 -26.96 -6.33 -1.40
CA LYS A 29 -26.74 -4.91 -1.68
C LYS A 29 -26.96 -4.03 -0.45
N GLN A 30 -27.99 -4.30 0.34
CA GLN A 30 -28.30 -3.50 1.55
C GLN A 30 -27.20 -3.59 2.61
N ILE A 31 -26.67 -4.79 2.86
CA ILE A 31 -25.60 -5.01 3.82
C ILE A 31 -24.29 -4.45 3.26
N TRP A 32 -23.97 -4.73 2.00
CA TRP A 32 -22.76 -4.24 1.33
C TRP A 32 -22.67 -2.71 1.35
N GLN A 33 -23.76 -2.01 1.00
CA GLN A 33 -23.82 -0.55 1.08
C GLN A 33 -23.78 -0.04 2.52
N GLY A 34 -24.39 -0.74 3.47
CA GLY A 34 -24.27 -0.42 4.90
C GLY A 34 -22.80 -0.36 5.35
N VAL A 35 -22.02 -1.35 4.94
CA VAL A 35 -20.60 -1.45 5.31
C VAL A 35 -19.72 -0.47 4.53
N TYR A 36 -19.80 -0.48 3.19
CA TYR A 36 -18.80 0.20 2.36
C TYR A 36 -19.15 1.64 1.99
N ILE A 37 -20.41 2.04 2.14
CA ILE A 37 -20.85 3.44 1.90
C ILE A 37 -21.11 4.13 3.24
N ASN A 38 -21.85 3.49 4.14
CA ASN A 38 -22.27 4.11 5.40
C ASN A 38 -21.34 3.80 6.59
N PHE A 39 -20.33 2.94 6.40
CA PHE A 39 -19.35 2.56 7.43
C PHE A 39 -19.98 1.99 8.71
N TRP A 40 -21.09 1.28 8.56
CA TRP A 40 -21.80 0.61 9.64
C TRP A 40 -21.02 -0.61 10.13
N ASP A 41 -20.77 -0.64 11.42
CA ASP A 41 -19.99 -1.68 12.10
C ASP A 41 -20.70 -2.21 13.36
N LYS A 42 -21.95 -1.80 13.62
CA LYS A 42 -22.77 -2.28 14.72
C LYS A 42 -24.13 -2.80 14.25
N PRO A 43 -24.73 -3.80 14.92
CA PRO A 43 -26.02 -4.34 14.54
C PRO A 43 -27.12 -3.27 14.44
N GLU A 44 -27.15 -2.32 15.37
CA GLU A 44 -28.14 -1.25 15.43
C GLU A 44 -28.13 -0.33 14.20
N ASP A 45 -26.99 -0.17 13.54
CA ASP A 45 -26.84 0.71 12.39
C ASP A 45 -27.57 0.18 11.14
N PHE A 46 -27.70 -1.15 11.01
CA PHE A 46 -28.36 -1.82 9.88
C PHE A 46 -29.89 -1.77 9.96
N THR A 47 -30.46 -0.58 10.09
CA THR A 47 -31.91 -0.34 10.21
C THR A 47 -32.71 -0.76 8.96
N ASN A 48 -32.03 -0.94 7.83
CA ASN A 48 -32.61 -1.38 6.56
C ASN A 48 -32.86 -2.89 6.46
N ILE A 49 -32.46 -3.69 7.45
CA ILE A 49 -32.68 -5.15 7.49
C ILE A 49 -33.35 -5.62 8.80
N PRO A 50 -34.07 -6.77 8.80
CA PRO A 50 -34.78 -7.28 9.97
C PRO A 50 -33.84 -7.56 11.15
N LYS A 51 -34.37 -7.47 12.38
CA LYS A 51 -33.59 -7.66 13.62
C LYS A 51 -32.94 -9.04 13.67
N GLU A 52 -33.65 -10.07 13.23
CA GLU A 52 -33.20 -11.45 13.21
C GLU A 52 -31.97 -11.61 12.29
N LEU A 53 -31.99 -10.95 11.11
CA LEU A 53 -30.87 -10.98 10.18
C LEU A 53 -29.66 -10.23 10.74
N ARG A 54 -29.87 -9.07 11.39
CA ARG A 54 -28.79 -8.34 12.06
C ARG A 54 -28.10 -9.19 13.12
N THR A 55 -28.89 -9.79 14.02
CA THR A 55 -28.36 -10.65 15.08
C THR A 55 -27.55 -11.79 14.48
N ARG A 56 -28.10 -12.50 13.49
CA ARG A 56 -27.42 -13.62 12.83
C ARG A 56 -26.11 -13.19 12.16
N LEU A 57 -26.11 -12.07 11.45
CA LEU A 57 -24.93 -11.55 10.75
C LEU A 57 -23.77 -11.27 11.71
N PHE A 58 -24.07 -10.68 12.88
CA PHE A 58 -23.07 -10.37 13.89
C PHE A 58 -22.75 -11.56 14.81
N GLU A 59 -23.55 -12.62 14.81
CA GLU A 59 -23.21 -13.91 15.41
C GLU A 59 -22.18 -14.66 14.55
N ASP A 60 -22.38 -14.66 13.23
CA ASP A 60 -21.55 -15.44 12.30
C ASP A 60 -20.25 -14.73 11.90
N PHE A 61 -20.23 -13.39 11.90
CA PHE A 61 -19.05 -12.60 11.50
C PHE A 61 -18.58 -11.58 12.55
N SER A 62 -17.29 -11.26 12.49
CA SER A 62 -16.72 -10.07 13.14
C SER A 62 -16.70 -8.90 12.16
N PHE A 63 -16.96 -7.69 12.65
CA PHE A 63 -16.83 -6.43 11.90
C PHE A 63 -15.60 -5.62 12.30
N SER A 64 -14.68 -6.26 13.02
CA SER A 64 -13.37 -5.70 13.31
C SER A 64 -12.36 -6.81 13.57
N SER A 65 -11.16 -6.63 13.02
CA SER A 65 -9.97 -7.46 13.25
C SER A 65 -8.83 -6.68 13.88
N MET A 66 -8.94 -5.35 13.96
CA MET A 66 -7.89 -4.50 14.47
C MET A 66 -8.40 -3.38 15.38
N LYS A 67 -7.56 -2.99 16.34
CA LYS A 67 -7.85 -1.88 17.25
C LYS A 67 -6.79 -0.78 17.10
N PRO A 68 -7.16 0.49 16.85
CA PRO A 68 -6.21 1.58 16.91
C PRO A 68 -5.69 1.73 18.34
N THR A 69 -4.37 1.66 18.53
CA THR A 69 -3.73 1.77 19.85
C THR A 69 -3.02 3.09 20.03
N VAL A 70 -2.36 3.59 18.98
CA VAL A 70 -1.65 4.88 19.00
C VAL A 70 -1.96 5.63 17.71
N GLN A 71 -2.25 6.92 17.83
CA GLN A 71 -2.40 7.83 16.70
C GLN A 71 -1.46 9.02 16.89
N LEU A 72 -0.65 9.30 15.87
CA LEU A 72 0.30 10.39 15.84
C LEU A 72 -0.05 11.31 14.68
N ASN A 73 -0.10 12.61 14.94
CA ASN A 73 -0.30 13.64 13.92
C ASN A 73 1.00 14.42 13.73
N SER A 74 1.36 14.69 12.47
CA SER A 74 2.49 15.55 12.16
C SER A 74 2.26 16.96 12.67
N SER A 75 3.34 17.71 12.83
CA SER A 75 3.33 19.12 13.25
C SER A 75 2.48 20.03 12.36
N ASP A 76 2.40 19.72 11.06
CA ASP A 76 1.53 20.42 10.10
C ASP A 76 0.08 19.88 10.08
N LEU A 77 -0.24 18.84 10.86
CA LEU A 77 -1.54 18.14 10.92
C LEU A 77 -2.02 17.53 9.59
N GLU A 78 -1.18 17.55 8.55
CA GLU A 78 -1.51 17.01 7.23
C GLU A 78 -1.20 15.51 7.12
N THR A 79 -0.54 14.91 8.12
CA THR A 79 -0.22 13.48 8.14
C THR A 79 -0.63 12.85 9.48
N THR A 80 -1.42 11.79 9.41
CA THR A 80 -1.82 11.01 10.59
C THR A 80 -1.35 9.58 10.42
N LYS A 81 -0.49 9.10 11.32
CA LYS A 81 -0.12 7.69 11.42
C LYS A 81 -0.92 7.01 12.52
N THR A 82 -1.41 5.81 12.25
CA THR A 82 -2.12 4.99 13.24
C THR A 82 -1.46 3.63 13.35
N LEU A 83 -1.12 3.25 14.59
CA LEU A 83 -0.73 1.90 14.96
C LEU A 83 -1.99 1.11 15.31
N PHE A 84 -2.14 -0.05 14.70
CA PHE A 84 -3.21 -0.99 14.96
C PHE A 84 -2.65 -2.24 15.63
N SER A 85 -3.32 -2.69 16.69
CA SER A 85 -3.13 -4.03 17.25
C SER A 85 -4.07 -4.99 16.55
N LEU A 86 -3.54 -6.11 16.06
CA LEU A 86 -4.31 -7.18 15.45
C LEU A 86 -4.72 -8.23 16.50
N GLN A 87 -5.62 -9.15 16.13
CA GLN A 87 -6.14 -10.18 17.05
C GLN A 87 -5.05 -11.11 17.60
N ASP A 88 -3.98 -11.33 16.84
CA ASP A 88 -2.83 -12.14 17.21
C ASP A 88 -1.76 -11.37 18.00
N GLN A 89 -2.10 -10.19 18.52
CA GLN A 89 -1.23 -9.30 19.30
C GLN A 89 -0.04 -8.73 18.52
N THR A 90 0.01 -8.96 17.20
CA THR A 90 0.92 -8.25 16.32
C THR A 90 0.39 -6.86 16.01
N GLY A 91 1.19 -6.05 15.33
CA GLY A 91 0.77 -4.70 14.96
C GLY A 91 1.20 -4.29 13.57
N ILE A 92 0.41 -3.40 12.99
CA ILE A 92 0.66 -2.77 11.70
C ILE A 92 0.44 -1.26 11.82
N GLU A 93 1.10 -0.50 10.97
CA GLU A 93 0.88 0.94 10.86
C GLU A 93 0.24 1.25 9.50
N ALA A 94 -0.64 2.24 9.49
CA ALA A 94 -1.14 2.86 8.26
C ALA A 94 -1.07 4.38 8.41
N VAL A 95 -1.10 5.09 7.28
CA VAL A 95 -0.91 6.55 7.25
C VAL A 95 -1.95 7.20 6.36
N LEU A 96 -2.64 8.20 6.89
CA LEU A 96 -3.43 9.16 6.12
C LEU A 96 -2.56 10.39 5.81
N MET A 97 -2.45 10.74 4.53
CA MET A 97 -1.80 11.95 4.05
C MET A 97 -2.81 12.87 3.38
N LYS A 98 -2.89 14.11 3.86
CA LYS A 98 -3.67 15.19 3.31
C LYS A 98 -2.78 16.08 2.41
N TYR A 99 -3.33 16.40 1.24
CA TYR A 99 -2.77 17.30 0.24
C TYR A 99 -3.90 18.20 -0.24
N ASP A 100 -3.60 19.35 -0.83
CA ASP A 100 -4.61 20.36 -1.21
C ASP A 100 -5.89 19.78 -1.86
N GLN A 101 -5.74 18.81 -2.76
CA GLN A 101 -6.85 18.17 -3.47
C GLN A 101 -6.95 16.64 -3.28
N ARG A 102 -6.14 16.04 -2.39
CA ARG A 102 -6.06 14.58 -2.26
C ARG A 102 -6.00 14.12 -0.81
N ARG A 103 -6.62 12.98 -0.54
CA ARG A 103 -6.52 12.22 0.71
C ARG A 103 -6.00 10.83 0.34
N THR A 104 -4.71 10.61 0.61
CA THR A 104 -4.01 9.39 0.22
C THR A 104 -3.79 8.52 1.44
N LEU A 105 -4.23 7.26 1.37
CA LEU A 105 -3.93 6.27 2.40
C LEU A 105 -2.72 5.45 1.98
N CYS A 106 -1.75 5.33 2.88
CA CYS A 106 -0.64 4.38 2.78
C CYS A 106 -0.98 3.18 3.68
N ILE A 107 -1.31 2.05 3.06
CA ILE A 107 -1.81 0.86 3.77
C ILE A 107 -0.80 -0.29 3.73
N SER A 108 -0.83 -1.10 4.77
CA SER A 108 0.01 -2.28 4.97
C SER A 108 -0.66 -3.53 4.38
N THR A 109 0.16 -4.47 3.91
CA THR A 109 -0.26 -5.76 3.34
C THR A 109 0.28 -6.96 4.12
N GLN A 110 1.23 -6.74 5.02
CA GLN A 110 1.84 -7.78 5.84
C GLN A 110 2.17 -7.24 7.23
N VAL A 111 2.31 -8.15 8.19
CA VAL A 111 2.98 -7.88 9.46
C VAL A 111 4.48 -8.09 9.24
N GLY A 112 5.22 -6.98 9.18
CA GLY A 112 6.61 -6.99 8.77
C GLY A 112 6.80 -7.16 7.25
N CYS A 113 7.99 -7.50 6.79
CA CYS A 113 8.28 -7.74 5.37
C CYS A 113 9.46 -8.70 5.18
N ALA A 114 9.29 -9.69 4.30
CA ALA A 114 10.32 -10.71 4.04
C ALA A 114 11.41 -10.24 3.06
N MET A 115 11.26 -9.07 2.45
CA MET A 115 12.17 -8.61 1.38
C MET A 115 13.52 -8.13 1.89
N GLY A 116 13.62 -7.78 3.18
CA GLY A 116 14.90 -7.44 3.82
C GLY A 116 15.58 -6.19 3.27
N CYS A 117 14.83 -5.24 2.70
CA CYS A 117 15.40 -3.98 2.18
C CYS A 117 16.14 -3.24 3.30
N VAL A 118 17.44 -3.00 3.13
CA VAL A 118 18.32 -2.60 4.24
C VAL A 118 18.02 -1.21 4.78
N PHE A 119 17.51 -0.31 3.94
CA PHE A 119 17.14 1.06 4.31
C PHE A 119 15.68 1.17 4.84
N CYS A 120 14.93 0.07 4.90
CA CYS A 120 13.53 0.04 5.31
C CYS A 120 13.38 -0.56 6.72
N ALA A 121 12.79 0.20 7.65
CA ALA A 121 12.56 -0.26 9.01
C ALA A 121 11.68 -1.53 9.05
N THR A 122 10.65 -1.61 8.20
CA THR A 122 9.80 -2.81 8.09
C THR A 122 10.57 -4.04 7.61
N GLY A 123 11.50 -3.87 6.67
CA GLY A 123 12.34 -4.97 6.19
C GLY A 123 13.27 -5.53 7.28
N GLN A 124 13.68 -4.68 8.21
CA GLN A 124 14.54 -5.06 9.34
C GLN A 124 13.77 -5.74 10.48
N MET A 125 12.46 -5.50 10.60
CA MET A 125 11.62 -6.20 11.58
C MET A 125 11.46 -7.70 11.26
N GLY A 126 11.82 -8.12 10.04
CA GLY A 126 11.53 -9.45 9.54
C GLY A 126 10.07 -9.61 9.12
N PHE A 127 9.67 -10.84 8.85
CA PHE A 127 8.32 -11.20 8.39
C PHE A 127 7.63 -12.08 9.43
N THR A 128 6.37 -11.74 9.73
CA THR A 128 5.53 -12.56 10.61
C THR A 128 4.46 -13.29 9.81
N ARG A 129 3.57 -12.56 9.13
CA ARG A 129 2.51 -13.15 8.31
C ARG A 129 1.93 -12.17 7.28
N HIS A 130 1.19 -12.74 6.34
CA HIS A 130 0.30 -11.98 5.47
C HIS A 130 -0.91 -11.43 6.23
N LEU A 131 -1.40 -10.27 5.81
CA LEU A 131 -2.72 -9.80 6.20
C LEU A 131 -3.80 -10.46 5.32
N SER A 132 -4.98 -10.70 5.87
CA SER A 132 -6.14 -11.08 5.08
C SER A 132 -6.63 -9.90 4.22
N ALA A 133 -7.50 -10.16 3.24
CA ALA A 133 -8.08 -9.08 2.44
C ALA A 133 -8.86 -8.11 3.33
N GLY A 134 -9.59 -8.64 4.31
CA GLY A 134 -10.36 -7.85 5.26
C GLY A 134 -9.50 -7.01 6.20
N GLU A 135 -8.34 -7.49 6.66
CA GLU A 135 -7.37 -6.68 7.41
C GLU A 135 -6.76 -5.55 6.56
N ILE A 136 -6.64 -5.73 5.24
CA ILE A 136 -6.20 -4.66 4.32
C ILE A 136 -7.33 -3.62 4.15
N ILE A 137 -8.56 -4.09 3.96
CA ILE A 137 -9.76 -3.26 3.78
C ILE A 137 -10.06 -2.44 5.05
N GLU A 138 -9.99 -3.03 6.23
CA GLU A 138 -10.37 -2.37 7.49
C GLU A 138 -9.49 -1.15 7.81
N GLN A 139 -8.21 -1.15 7.39
CA GLN A 139 -7.35 0.04 7.45
C GLN A 139 -7.96 1.21 6.65
N VAL A 140 -8.52 0.92 5.48
CA VAL A 140 -9.14 1.92 4.60
C VAL A 140 -10.45 2.42 5.20
N LEU A 141 -11.30 1.50 5.68
CA LEU A 141 -12.59 1.85 6.29
C LEU A 141 -12.41 2.70 7.54
N PHE A 142 -11.39 2.42 8.36
CA PHE A 142 -11.06 3.25 9.53
C PHE A 142 -10.84 4.72 9.14
N TYR A 143 -9.98 4.99 8.15
CA TYR A 143 -9.71 6.37 7.72
C TYR A 143 -10.85 6.97 6.91
N ALA A 144 -11.59 6.17 6.14
CA ALA A 144 -12.77 6.65 5.43
C ALA A 144 -13.84 7.14 6.41
N LYS A 145 -14.08 6.40 7.49
CA LYS A 145 -14.99 6.80 8.58
C LYS A 145 -14.50 8.07 9.28
N LEU A 146 -13.19 8.22 9.51
CA LEU A 146 -12.60 9.43 10.09
C LEU A 146 -12.77 10.66 9.18
N LEU A 147 -12.46 10.53 7.89
CA LEU A 147 -12.60 11.61 6.91
C LEU A 147 -14.05 12.01 6.70
N ASN A 148 -14.98 11.05 6.75
CA ASN A 148 -16.41 11.32 6.61
C ASN A 148 -16.98 12.19 7.74
N GLN A 149 -16.32 12.25 8.91
CA GLN A 149 -16.71 13.16 10.00
C GLN A 149 -16.44 14.63 9.68
N THR A 150 -15.57 14.90 8.70
CA THR A 150 -15.21 16.25 8.24
C THR A 150 -15.65 16.50 6.79
N ASP A 151 -16.61 15.73 6.28
CA ASP A 151 -17.10 15.77 4.89
C ASP A 151 -16.00 15.54 3.82
N GLU A 152 -14.91 14.89 4.22
CA GLU A 152 -13.81 14.52 3.34
C GLU A 152 -13.94 13.04 2.91
N LYS A 153 -13.28 12.68 1.80
CA LYS A 153 -13.30 11.32 1.26
C LYS A 153 -11.90 10.85 0.90
N VAL A 154 -11.69 9.54 0.99
CA VAL A 154 -10.47 8.91 0.48
C VAL A 154 -10.42 9.10 -1.04
N THR A 155 -9.33 9.64 -1.56
CA THR A 155 -9.17 9.88 -3.00
C THR A 155 -8.16 8.96 -3.65
N ASN A 156 -7.24 8.39 -2.87
CA ASN A 156 -6.13 7.57 -3.34
C ASN A 156 -5.71 6.55 -2.28
N ILE A 157 -5.27 5.38 -2.74
CA ILE A 157 -4.73 4.32 -1.89
C ILE A 157 -3.40 3.86 -2.49
N VAL A 158 -2.35 3.87 -1.69
CA VAL A 158 -1.04 3.35 -2.07
C VAL A 158 -0.68 2.18 -1.15
N LEU A 159 -0.36 1.04 -1.74
CA LEU A 159 0.09 -0.14 -1.01
C LEU A 159 1.62 -0.05 -0.85
N MET A 160 2.02 0.92 -0.01
CA MET A 160 3.41 1.30 0.28
C MET A 160 3.66 1.36 1.80
N GLY A 161 2.77 0.77 2.60
CA GLY A 161 2.93 0.63 4.04
C GLY A 161 3.89 -0.52 4.38
N MET A 162 3.53 -1.33 5.37
CA MET A 162 4.30 -2.51 5.74
C MET A 162 4.01 -3.69 4.80
N GLY A 163 5.08 -4.32 4.30
CA GLY A 163 4.99 -5.54 3.50
C GLY A 163 5.28 -5.36 2.01
N GLU A 164 5.39 -6.48 1.31
CA GLU A 164 5.49 -6.59 -0.15
C GLU A 164 4.14 -7.07 -0.72
N PRO A 165 3.34 -6.19 -1.34
CA PRO A 165 2.01 -6.53 -1.85
C PRO A 165 1.99 -7.73 -2.79
N PHE A 166 2.98 -7.89 -3.67
CA PHE A 166 3.03 -9.04 -4.58
C PHE A 166 3.43 -10.35 -3.91
N HIS A 167 3.99 -10.30 -2.70
CA HIS A 167 4.15 -11.49 -1.87
C HIS A 167 2.82 -11.88 -1.21
N ASN A 168 1.89 -10.93 -1.02
CA ASN A 168 0.52 -11.16 -0.55
C ASN A 168 -0.53 -10.94 -1.64
N TYR A 169 -0.31 -11.49 -2.83
CA TYR A 169 -1.01 -11.07 -4.04
C TYR A 169 -2.53 -11.28 -3.99
N GLU A 170 -2.99 -12.47 -3.59
CA GLU A 170 -4.43 -12.79 -3.60
C GLU A 170 -5.22 -11.87 -2.69
N ALA A 171 -4.81 -11.74 -1.42
CA ALA A 171 -5.47 -10.87 -0.46
C ALA A 171 -5.39 -9.39 -0.87
N THR A 172 -4.26 -8.97 -1.45
CA THR A 172 -4.08 -7.62 -1.99
C THR A 172 -5.06 -7.33 -3.10
N MET A 173 -5.15 -8.21 -4.10
CA MET A 173 -6.02 -8.00 -5.25
C MET A 173 -7.50 -8.10 -4.86
N GLN A 174 -7.85 -9.01 -3.95
CA GLN A 174 -9.20 -9.08 -3.38
C GLN A 174 -9.56 -7.76 -2.67
N ALA A 175 -8.68 -7.21 -1.84
CA ALA A 175 -8.93 -5.94 -1.16
C ALA A 175 -9.14 -4.78 -2.15
N ILE A 176 -8.30 -4.70 -3.19
CA ILE A 176 -8.43 -3.69 -4.25
C ILE A 176 -9.76 -3.84 -4.99
N ASN A 177 -10.14 -5.07 -5.38
CA ASN A 177 -11.38 -5.33 -6.10
C ASN A 177 -12.61 -4.95 -5.25
N THR A 178 -12.62 -5.30 -3.96
CA THR A 178 -13.70 -4.92 -3.03
C THR A 178 -13.80 -3.40 -2.89
N LEU A 179 -12.67 -2.69 -2.77
CA LEU A 179 -12.67 -1.23 -2.65
C LEU A 179 -12.95 -0.52 -3.99
N ASN A 180 -12.77 -1.19 -5.12
CA ASN A 180 -13.10 -0.67 -6.46
C ASN A 180 -14.54 -0.96 -6.89
N ASP A 181 -15.25 -1.83 -6.20
CA ASP A 181 -16.64 -2.19 -6.54
C ASP A 181 -17.59 -1.00 -6.46
N HIS A 182 -18.23 -0.68 -7.59
CA HIS A 182 -19.25 0.36 -7.75
C HIS A 182 -20.50 0.14 -6.88
N SER A 183 -20.74 -1.08 -6.41
CA SER A 183 -21.86 -1.39 -5.50
C SER A 183 -21.56 -1.03 -4.05
N GLY A 184 -20.28 -0.77 -3.71
CA GLY A 184 -19.77 -0.53 -2.37
C GLY A 184 -18.95 0.74 -2.29
N PHE A 185 -17.63 0.60 -2.04
CA PHE A 185 -16.75 1.73 -1.72
C PHE A 185 -16.46 2.63 -2.93
N ASP A 186 -16.57 2.10 -4.15
CA ASP A 186 -16.56 2.85 -5.42
C ASP A 186 -15.31 3.74 -5.64
N LEU A 187 -14.12 3.28 -5.21
CA LEU A 187 -12.89 3.98 -5.53
C LEU A 187 -12.40 3.56 -6.92
N GLY A 188 -12.30 4.49 -7.86
CA GLY A 188 -11.85 4.16 -9.23
C GLY A 188 -10.45 3.53 -9.26
N ALA A 189 -10.27 2.44 -10.03
CA ALA A 189 -9.05 1.62 -10.09
C ALA A 189 -7.73 2.42 -10.28
N ARG A 190 -7.75 3.52 -11.05
CA ARG A 190 -6.57 4.37 -11.27
C ARG A 190 -6.15 5.20 -10.05
N ARG A 191 -6.92 5.16 -8.97
CA ARG A 191 -6.61 5.81 -7.68
C ARG A 191 -5.83 4.89 -6.75
N PHE A 192 -5.67 3.62 -7.12
CA PHE A 192 -4.81 2.66 -6.44
C PHE A 192 -3.42 2.63 -7.08
N THR A 193 -2.39 2.51 -6.25
CA THR A 193 -1.03 2.20 -6.68
C THR A 193 -0.48 1.03 -5.87
N VAL A 194 -0.11 -0.05 -6.54
CA VAL A 194 0.61 -1.17 -5.93
C VAL A 194 2.10 -0.96 -6.18
N SER A 195 2.90 -1.01 -5.11
CA SER A 195 4.37 -0.97 -5.21
C SER A 195 4.93 -2.38 -4.99
N THR A 196 5.98 -2.74 -5.73
CA THR A 196 6.70 -4.01 -5.53
C THR A 196 8.21 -3.81 -5.61
N VAL A 197 8.96 -4.61 -4.87
CA VAL A 197 10.43 -4.71 -4.97
C VAL A 197 10.90 -5.51 -6.19
N GLY A 198 10.01 -5.90 -7.11
CA GLY A 198 10.38 -6.56 -8.35
C GLY A 198 10.18 -8.07 -8.34
N LEU A 199 9.05 -8.56 -7.80
CA LEU A 199 8.69 -9.97 -7.91
C LEU A 199 8.28 -10.29 -9.36
N VAL A 200 9.26 -10.67 -10.19
CA VAL A 200 9.11 -10.82 -11.65
C VAL A 200 7.89 -11.65 -12.09
N PRO A 201 7.64 -12.86 -11.54
CA PRO A 201 6.45 -13.64 -11.92
C PRO A 201 5.14 -12.89 -11.63
N MET A 202 5.11 -12.10 -10.55
CA MET A 202 3.93 -11.38 -10.12
C MET A 202 3.69 -10.10 -10.92
N ILE A 203 4.74 -9.43 -11.39
CA ILE A 203 4.61 -8.32 -12.36
C ILE A 203 3.95 -8.83 -13.65
N ARG A 204 4.36 -10.02 -14.14
CA ARG A 204 3.78 -10.63 -15.34
C ARG A 204 2.33 -11.02 -15.12
N ARG A 205 2.02 -11.69 -14.01
CA ARG A 205 0.63 -11.99 -13.63
C ARG A 205 -0.24 -10.73 -13.55
N PHE A 206 0.25 -9.68 -12.89
CA PHE A 206 -0.45 -8.40 -12.77
C PHE A 206 -0.72 -7.74 -14.13
N ALA A 207 0.22 -7.87 -15.08
CA ALA A 207 0.01 -7.43 -16.46
C ALA A 207 -1.08 -8.24 -17.17
N ASP A 208 -1.10 -9.57 -16.97
CA ASP A 208 -2.06 -10.48 -17.60
C ASP A 208 -3.49 -10.29 -17.10
N GLU A 209 -3.67 -9.90 -15.83
CA GLU A 209 -4.98 -9.52 -15.27
C GLU A 209 -5.51 -8.20 -15.86
N ASN A 210 -4.65 -7.40 -16.51
CA ASN A 210 -4.99 -6.18 -17.25
C ASN A 210 -5.88 -5.19 -16.44
N VAL A 211 -5.65 -5.12 -15.13
CA VAL A 211 -6.35 -4.20 -14.25
C VAL A 211 -5.88 -2.75 -14.46
N GLN A 212 -6.75 -1.78 -14.16
CA GLN A 212 -6.42 -0.35 -14.30
C GLN A 212 -5.71 0.25 -13.08
N VAL A 213 -5.22 -0.59 -12.18
CA VAL A 213 -4.43 -0.20 -11.00
C VAL A 213 -3.04 0.26 -11.46
N ASN A 214 -2.47 1.28 -10.81
CA ASN A 214 -1.12 1.74 -11.16
C ASN A 214 -0.05 0.84 -10.55
N LEU A 215 1.03 0.63 -11.29
CA LEU A 215 2.19 -0.16 -10.84
C LEU A 215 3.38 0.76 -10.54
N ALA A 216 3.95 0.60 -9.35
CA ALA A 216 5.22 1.19 -8.96
C ALA A 216 6.26 0.10 -8.68
N ILE A 217 7.52 0.37 -9.05
CA ILE A 217 8.66 -0.54 -8.86
C ILE A 217 9.70 0.13 -7.97
N SER A 218 10.00 -0.49 -6.83
CA SER A 218 11.09 -0.12 -5.93
C SER A 218 12.43 -0.61 -6.50
N LEU A 219 13.10 0.26 -7.27
CA LEU A 219 14.32 -0.10 -8.01
C LEU A 219 15.60 0.18 -7.22
N HIS A 220 15.78 1.45 -6.82
CA HIS A 220 16.78 1.97 -5.87
C HIS A 220 18.29 1.77 -6.18
N ALA A 221 18.64 1.09 -7.27
CA ALA A 221 20.00 1.01 -7.79
C ALA A 221 19.97 0.75 -9.30
N ALA A 222 21.03 1.14 -10.00
CA ALA A 222 21.12 1.05 -11.47
C ALA A 222 21.93 -0.17 -11.95
N ASN A 223 22.60 -0.88 -11.03
CA ASN A 223 23.33 -2.11 -11.30
C ASN A 223 23.09 -3.18 -10.21
N ASP A 224 23.30 -4.45 -10.56
CA ASP A 224 22.98 -5.58 -9.68
C ASP A 224 23.85 -5.67 -8.42
N THR A 225 25.09 -5.20 -8.50
CA THR A 225 26.01 -5.17 -7.35
C THR A 225 25.43 -4.29 -6.24
N GLU A 226 25.10 -3.05 -6.56
CA GLU A 226 24.48 -2.11 -5.63
C GLU A 226 23.08 -2.55 -5.23
N ARG A 227 22.28 -3.03 -6.18
CA ARG A 227 20.90 -3.43 -5.90
C ARG A 227 20.86 -4.60 -4.93
N SER A 228 21.76 -5.56 -5.03
CA SER A 228 21.84 -6.70 -4.11
C SER A 228 22.24 -6.31 -2.69
N LEU A 229 22.96 -5.19 -2.51
CA LEU A 229 23.27 -4.63 -1.20
C LEU A 229 22.04 -3.95 -0.57
N LEU A 230 21.23 -3.27 -1.38
CA LEU A 230 20.06 -2.53 -0.89
C LEU A 230 18.80 -3.41 -0.76
N LEU A 231 18.61 -4.34 -1.70
CA LEU A 231 17.42 -5.16 -1.94
C LEU A 231 17.87 -6.61 -2.14
N PRO A 232 17.95 -7.44 -1.08
CA PRO A 232 18.42 -8.83 -1.18
C PRO A 232 17.66 -9.69 -2.21
N ILE A 233 16.41 -9.37 -2.49
CA ILE A 233 15.59 -10.00 -3.54
C ILE A 233 16.24 -9.95 -4.94
N ASN A 234 17.15 -9.00 -5.17
CA ASN A 234 17.88 -8.88 -6.44
C ASN A 234 18.70 -10.13 -6.79
N LYS A 235 19.15 -10.89 -5.78
CA LYS A 235 19.85 -12.16 -5.99
C LYS A 235 18.98 -13.23 -6.65
N LYS A 236 17.65 -13.09 -6.54
CA LYS A 236 16.66 -13.98 -7.16
C LYS A 236 16.11 -13.41 -8.46
N TYR A 237 15.89 -12.10 -8.51
CA TYR A 237 15.39 -11.39 -9.67
C TYR A 237 16.27 -10.16 -9.91
N ASP A 238 17.24 -10.31 -10.81
CA ASP A 238 18.18 -9.25 -11.15
C ASP A 238 17.49 -8.07 -11.87
N ILE A 239 18.22 -6.97 -12.03
CA ILE A 239 17.69 -5.77 -12.68
C ILE A 239 17.18 -6.06 -14.09
N VAL A 240 17.90 -6.86 -14.87
CA VAL A 240 17.54 -7.16 -16.25
C VAL A 240 16.18 -7.86 -16.29
N GLN A 241 15.99 -8.88 -15.48
CA GLN A 241 14.72 -9.60 -15.36
C GLN A 241 13.56 -8.69 -14.89
N VAL A 242 13.83 -7.77 -13.96
CA VAL A 242 12.84 -6.80 -13.49
C VAL A 242 12.44 -5.84 -14.63
N ILE A 243 13.40 -5.32 -15.39
CA ILE A 243 13.14 -4.41 -16.51
C ILE A 243 12.41 -5.13 -17.65
N GLU A 244 12.76 -6.38 -17.96
CA GLU A 244 12.04 -7.20 -18.94
C GLU A 244 10.58 -7.45 -18.50
N ALA A 245 10.33 -7.67 -17.21
CA ALA A 245 8.97 -7.80 -16.69
C ALA A 245 8.19 -6.47 -16.80
N CYS A 246 8.86 -5.34 -16.57
CA CYS A 246 8.30 -4.01 -16.77
C CYS A 246 7.95 -3.75 -18.24
N GLN A 247 8.83 -4.12 -19.17
CA GLN A 247 8.56 -4.05 -20.60
C GLN A 247 7.37 -4.92 -20.99
N TYR A 248 7.27 -6.14 -20.46
CA TYR A 248 6.11 -7.01 -20.67
C TYR A 248 4.82 -6.33 -20.20
N TYR A 249 4.82 -5.76 -18.99
CA TYR A 249 3.67 -5.02 -18.46
C TYR A 249 3.28 -3.83 -19.35
N ILE A 250 4.25 -3.02 -19.78
CA ILE A 250 4.01 -1.86 -20.65
C ILE A 250 3.44 -2.31 -21.99
N ASN A 251 4.03 -3.33 -22.63
CA ASN A 251 3.57 -3.84 -23.93
C ASN A 251 2.16 -4.43 -23.85
N LYS A 252 1.82 -5.09 -22.73
CA LYS A 252 0.50 -5.72 -22.54
C LYS A 252 -0.60 -4.70 -22.25
N THR A 253 -0.30 -3.71 -21.43
CA THR A 253 -1.32 -2.80 -20.86
C THR A 253 -1.31 -1.40 -21.49
N ASN A 254 -0.22 -1.02 -22.15
CA ASN A 254 0.10 0.34 -22.59
C ASN A 254 0.01 1.38 -21.45
N ARG A 255 0.31 0.96 -20.22
CA ARG A 255 0.26 1.82 -19.03
C ARG A 255 1.67 2.17 -18.55
N ARG A 256 1.82 3.41 -18.09
CA ARG A 256 3.06 3.90 -17.52
C ARG A 256 3.38 3.23 -16.19
N ILE A 257 4.64 2.85 -15.99
CA ILE A 257 5.19 2.39 -14.71
C ILE A 257 5.84 3.56 -13.97
N THR A 258 5.72 3.59 -12.65
CA THR A 258 6.50 4.51 -11.81
C THR A 258 7.66 3.76 -11.15
N PHE A 259 8.89 4.23 -11.32
CA PHE A 259 10.04 3.74 -10.59
C PHE A 259 10.27 4.59 -9.35
N GLU A 260 10.22 3.98 -8.17
CA GLU A 260 10.54 4.65 -6.91
C GLU A 260 12.06 4.52 -6.65
N TRP A 261 12.70 5.65 -6.33
CA TRP A 261 14.15 5.75 -6.11
C TRP A 261 14.43 6.40 -4.75
N ALA A 262 14.75 5.59 -3.74
CA ALA A 262 15.26 6.09 -2.47
C ALA A 262 16.68 6.64 -2.70
N LEU A 263 16.83 7.96 -2.60
CA LEU A 263 18.07 8.67 -2.87
C LEU A 263 18.88 8.79 -1.56
N ILE A 264 20.00 8.09 -1.53
CA ILE A 264 20.85 7.83 -0.37
C ILE A 264 22.20 8.50 -0.59
N ALA A 265 22.57 9.39 0.34
CA ALA A 265 23.77 10.20 0.25
C ALA A 265 25.05 9.36 0.10
N GLY A 266 25.81 9.60 -0.97
CA GLY A 266 27.10 8.96 -1.24
C GLY A 266 27.02 7.47 -1.57
N LYS A 267 25.82 6.95 -1.86
CA LYS A 267 25.62 5.52 -2.19
C LYS A 267 25.01 5.34 -3.57
N ASN A 268 23.94 6.06 -3.90
CA ASN A 268 23.21 5.91 -5.17
C ASN A 268 22.69 7.25 -5.70
N ASP A 269 23.33 8.36 -5.30
CA ASP A 269 22.89 9.71 -5.60
C ASP A 269 23.87 10.52 -6.46
N ASP A 270 24.93 9.90 -6.95
CA ASP A 270 25.90 10.54 -7.83
C ASP A 270 25.41 10.64 -9.29
N GLU A 271 26.09 11.47 -10.08
CA GLU A 271 25.73 11.72 -11.48
C GLU A 271 25.91 10.50 -12.39
N LYS A 272 26.89 9.64 -12.11
CA LYS A 272 27.14 8.43 -12.91
C LYS A 272 25.95 7.48 -12.73
N THR A 273 25.51 7.28 -11.50
CA THR A 273 24.32 6.49 -11.17
C THR A 273 23.06 7.04 -11.85
N ALA A 274 22.88 8.37 -11.88
CA ALA A 274 21.75 8.98 -12.61
C ALA A 274 21.78 8.66 -14.12
N ARG A 275 22.97 8.71 -14.75
CA ARG A 275 23.14 8.37 -16.17
C ARG A 275 22.95 6.88 -16.44
N GLU A 276 23.43 6.01 -15.55
CA GLU A 276 23.20 4.55 -15.63
C GLU A 276 21.71 4.24 -15.53
N LEU A 277 21.00 4.84 -14.57
CA LEU A 277 19.55 4.72 -14.45
C LEU A 277 18.82 5.21 -15.71
N ALA A 278 19.22 6.36 -16.26
CA ALA A 278 18.62 6.86 -17.49
C ALA A 278 18.84 5.91 -18.66
N GLY A 279 20.03 5.31 -18.77
CA GLY A 279 20.34 4.29 -19.77
C GLY A 279 19.45 3.06 -19.63
N LEU A 280 19.25 2.58 -18.40
CA LEU A 280 18.42 1.41 -18.10
C LEU A 280 16.94 1.62 -18.45
N LEU A 281 16.41 2.83 -18.21
CA LEU A 281 15.00 3.16 -18.39
C LEU A 281 14.67 3.73 -19.78
N LYS A 282 15.69 3.92 -20.63
CA LYS A 282 15.54 4.54 -21.94
C LYS A 282 14.51 3.80 -22.80
N GLY A 283 13.55 4.54 -23.33
CA GLY A 283 12.50 4.00 -24.20
C GLY A 283 11.32 3.33 -23.47
N LEU A 284 11.37 3.20 -22.14
CA LEU A 284 10.23 2.71 -21.37
C LEU A 284 9.21 3.83 -21.16
N LEU A 285 7.92 3.49 -21.28
CA LEU A 285 6.83 4.33 -20.81
C LEU A 285 6.86 4.37 -19.27
N CYS A 286 7.67 5.25 -18.71
CA CYS A 286 7.89 5.32 -17.28
C CYS A 286 7.98 6.74 -16.72
N HIS A 287 8.04 6.81 -15.39
CA HIS A 287 8.29 8.02 -14.62
C HIS A 287 9.13 7.65 -13.40
N VAL A 288 10.09 8.47 -13.01
CA VAL A 288 10.91 8.25 -11.81
C VAL A 288 10.45 9.17 -10.67
N ASN A 289 10.14 8.57 -9.52
CA ASN A 289 9.92 9.28 -8.26
C ASN A 289 11.18 9.19 -7.42
N VAL A 290 11.92 10.29 -7.34
CA VAL A 290 13.09 10.42 -6.46
C VAL A 290 12.62 10.78 -5.05
N ILE A 291 13.03 9.99 -4.06
CA ILE A 291 12.61 10.10 -2.67
C ILE A 291 13.88 10.28 -1.83
N PRO A 292 14.20 11.50 -1.36
CA PRO A 292 15.29 11.67 -0.39
C PRO A 292 15.02 10.79 0.83
N LEU A 293 15.98 9.93 1.19
CA LEU A 293 15.77 8.89 2.19
C LEU A 293 15.20 9.47 3.51
N ASN A 294 14.20 8.79 4.07
CA ASN A 294 13.72 9.14 5.40
C ASN A 294 14.62 8.46 6.46
N PRO A 295 15.08 9.16 7.51
CA PRO A 295 15.89 8.55 8.55
C PRO A 295 15.13 7.42 9.26
N THR A 296 15.67 6.20 9.26
CA THR A 296 15.08 5.04 9.95
C THR A 296 15.72 4.74 11.31
N GLY A 297 16.68 5.57 11.72
CA GLY A 297 17.48 5.39 12.94
C GLY A 297 18.74 4.54 12.73
N GLN A 298 19.11 4.26 11.48
CA GLN A 298 20.42 3.70 11.13
C GLN A 298 21.38 4.83 10.74
N ASP A 299 22.55 4.84 11.36
CA ASP A 299 23.57 5.88 11.11
C ASP A 299 24.25 5.74 9.75
N GLU A 300 24.17 4.56 9.11
CA GLU A 300 24.86 4.29 7.83
C GLU A 300 24.18 4.95 6.62
N TYR A 301 22.86 5.22 6.69
CA TYR A 301 22.11 5.75 5.55
C TYR A 301 21.51 7.12 5.83
N ALA A 302 21.92 8.10 5.03
CA ALA A 302 21.50 9.48 5.16
C ALA A 302 20.73 9.98 3.91
N PRO A 303 19.80 10.95 4.09
CA PRO A 303 19.18 11.63 2.96
C PRO A 303 20.22 12.39 2.13
N SER A 304 20.13 12.30 0.81
CA SER A 304 20.86 13.20 -0.08
C SER A 304 20.50 14.66 0.16
N THR A 305 21.46 15.54 -0.09
CA THR A 305 21.24 16.99 0.03
C THR A 305 20.21 17.46 -0.98
N LYS A 306 19.56 18.61 -0.70
CA LYS A 306 18.61 19.21 -1.66
C LYS A 306 19.28 19.45 -3.01
N ASN A 307 20.50 20.00 -3.02
CA ASN A 307 21.23 20.27 -4.25
C ASN A 307 21.50 18.98 -5.05
N GLN A 308 22.00 17.94 -4.39
CA GLN A 308 22.28 16.66 -5.05
C GLN A 308 21.01 16.02 -5.61
N THR A 309 19.90 16.11 -4.87
CA THR A 309 18.60 15.63 -5.33
C THR A 309 18.15 16.33 -6.62
N TYR A 310 18.34 17.65 -6.72
CA TYR A 310 18.03 18.40 -7.95
C TYR A 310 18.97 18.07 -9.09
N VAL A 311 20.28 17.92 -8.84
CA VAL A 311 21.25 17.48 -9.86
C VAL A 311 20.85 16.12 -10.43
N PHE A 312 20.55 15.14 -9.57
CA PHE A 312 20.13 13.81 -9.98
C PHE A 312 18.84 13.85 -10.82
N LYS A 313 17.83 14.62 -10.38
CA LYS A 313 16.60 14.85 -11.15
C LYS A 313 16.88 15.44 -12.53
N ASN A 314 17.69 16.50 -12.59
CA ASN A 314 17.95 17.22 -13.83
C ASN A 314 18.65 16.34 -14.86
N ILE A 315 19.60 15.50 -14.42
CA ILE A 315 20.27 14.55 -15.32
C ILE A 315 19.27 13.56 -15.91
N LEU A 316 18.33 13.03 -15.13
CA LEU A 316 17.29 12.14 -15.64
C LEU A 316 16.41 12.82 -16.69
N GLU A 317 15.97 14.05 -16.42
CA GLU A 317 15.13 14.81 -17.34
C GLU A 317 15.87 15.21 -18.64
N GLU A 318 17.14 15.60 -18.55
CA GLU A 318 18.00 15.88 -19.70
C GLU A 318 18.20 14.65 -20.60
N GLN A 319 18.17 13.45 -20.00
CA GLN A 319 18.22 12.18 -20.74
C GLN A 319 16.83 11.70 -21.21
N GLY A 320 15.78 12.51 -21.02
CA GLY A 320 14.42 12.23 -21.48
C GLY A 320 13.60 11.32 -20.56
N ILE A 321 14.02 11.13 -19.30
CA ILE A 321 13.27 10.36 -18.31
C ILE A 321 12.47 11.33 -17.42
N PRO A 322 11.12 11.31 -17.47
CA PRO A 322 10.30 12.14 -16.59
C PRO A 322 10.59 11.83 -15.12
N CYS A 323 10.87 12.87 -14.33
CA CYS A 323 11.28 12.70 -12.95
C CYS A 323 10.65 13.74 -12.01
N THR A 324 10.18 13.30 -10.84
CA THR A 324 9.73 14.20 -9.76
C THR A 324 10.40 13.86 -8.44
N ILE A 325 10.69 14.89 -7.65
CA ILE A 325 11.11 14.74 -6.26
C ILE A 325 9.86 14.62 -5.41
N ARG A 326 9.70 13.50 -4.71
CA ARG A 326 8.54 13.23 -3.85
C ARG A 326 8.63 14.11 -2.60
N LEU A 327 7.56 14.87 -2.33
CA LEU A 327 7.43 15.63 -1.10
C LEU A 327 7.43 14.68 0.11
N ARG A 328 8.33 14.90 1.06
CA ARG A 328 8.36 14.12 2.30
C ARG A 328 7.22 14.58 3.21
N ARG A 329 6.44 13.63 3.72
CA ARG A 329 5.31 13.85 4.65
C ARG A 329 5.53 13.02 5.92
N GLY A 330 5.14 13.58 7.07
CA GLY A 330 5.13 12.88 8.36
C GLY A 330 6.47 12.31 8.84
N ILE A 331 7.61 12.91 8.47
CA ILE A 331 8.93 12.43 8.93
C ILE A 331 9.05 12.56 10.45
N ASP A 332 8.55 13.66 11.00
CA ASP A 332 8.55 14.02 12.42
C ASP A 332 7.81 12.99 13.30
N ILE A 333 6.85 12.27 12.72
CA ILE A 333 6.09 11.19 13.38
C ILE A 333 6.46 9.79 12.90
N GLN A 334 7.60 9.64 12.20
CA GLN A 334 8.06 8.35 11.63
C GLN A 334 6.98 7.69 10.75
N ALA A 335 6.36 8.47 9.87
CA ALA A 335 5.31 8.05 8.94
C ALA A 335 5.74 8.14 7.47
N GLY A 336 6.97 8.57 7.21
CA GLY A 336 7.54 8.58 5.86
C GLY A 336 7.76 7.16 5.33
N CYS A 337 7.85 7.03 3.99
CA CYS A 337 8.18 5.77 3.33
C CYS A 337 9.42 5.13 3.98
N GLY A 338 9.28 3.86 4.39
CA GLY A 338 10.33 3.07 5.02
C GLY A 338 10.48 3.23 6.54
N GLN A 339 9.72 4.10 7.22
CA GLN A 339 9.86 4.34 8.67
C GLN A 339 8.92 3.51 9.55
N LEU A 340 7.97 2.77 8.97
CA LEU A 340 6.98 2.00 9.73
C LEU A 340 7.64 0.80 10.43
N ALA A 341 7.54 0.77 11.77
CA ALA A 341 8.34 -0.08 12.64
C ALA A 341 7.63 -0.57 13.92
N VAL A 342 6.37 -0.18 14.17
CA VAL A 342 5.56 -0.67 15.31
C VAL A 342 6.23 -0.45 16.71
N LYS A 343 7.10 0.56 16.83
CA LYS A 343 7.93 0.79 18.04
C LYS A 343 7.15 1.12 19.32
N HIS A 344 5.86 1.44 19.24
CA HIS A 344 5.02 1.85 20.38
C HIS A 344 4.15 0.72 20.95
N GLN A 345 4.40 -0.55 20.60
CA GLN A 345 3.84 -1.66 21.38
C GLN A 345 4.52 -1.68 22.75
N SER A 346 3.83 -1.15 23.77
CA SER A 346 4.22 -1.37 25.16
C SER A 346 4.27 -2.87 25.41
N LYS A 347 5.48 -3.38 25.71
CA LYS A 347 5.64 -4.72 26.31
C LYS A 347 4.75 -4.75 27.55
N LYS A 348 3.71 -5.56 27.51
CA LYS A 348 3.01 -5.98 28.73
C LYS A 348 3.77 -7.12 29.39
#